data_AF-A0A4S4MRR8-F1
#
_entry.id   AF-A0A4S4MRR8-F1
#
_cell.length_a   1.000
_cell.length_b   1.000
_cell.length_c   1.000
_cell.angle_alpha   90.00
_cell.angle_beta   90.00
_cell.angle_gamma   90.00
#
_symmetry.space_group_name_H-M   'P 1'
#
loop_
_entity.id
_entity.type
_entity.pdbx_description
1 polymer ?
#
loop_
_entity_poly.entity_id
_entity_poly.type
_entity_poly.pdbx_seq_one_letter_code
_entity_poly.pdbx_strand_id
1 'polypeptide(L)'
;MANEQTWPTEEEMRGAGGQHDADGFAIPEAPVGTTPKRVKKVPKGMSEYQAAWIIDDTDEEEVIEADGEEVEMEEEGEEMVDFPLKDDDTEMDSRTVAFEDLDMEEEGKQLKSWRERKREEEDDAAFPDEVDTPMNIPARNRFQRYRGLRSFRTSPWDPFENLPRDYARIFQFEDYKRTERAVRRRAEEDPAAIQPGTRVTIYLKGVPADAAQKIHFPFILFSLLQHEHKKSVLNFTVQRNTEYEGAVRSKEPLILCVGARRFRVNPIYSQHTRGGGRGANNVHKFERYLRHGGTTVATIFGPVIFGNQPCILLKEMSDAQAPELVAMGSFKDADTTRIITKRIVLSGHPFKVHRKTATVRYMFFNADDISYYKPIQLHTKLGRTGHIRESLGTHGYFKAHFDGQISQMDTVCMSLYKRIYPKWCEPSREGALLVGGTTSEADADVMQE
;
A
#
# COMPACT_ATOMS: atom_id res chain seq x y z
N MET A 1 -13.54 13.16 24.74
CA MET A 1 -13.17 11.78 25.16
C MET A 1 -14.45 10.95 25.11
N ALA A 2 -14.37 9.73 24.62
CA ALA A 2 -15.44 8.88 24.07
C ALA A 2 -15.74 9.13 22.57
N ASN A 3 -15.00 8.41 21.72
CA ASN A 3 -15.46 7.75 20.49
C ASN A 3 -14.27 7.08 19.80
N GLU A 4 -13.57 6.22 20.54
CA GLU A 4 -12.57 5.31 19.97
C GLU A 4 -13.19 3.92 20.03
N GLN A 5 -13.59 3.44 18.86
CA GLN A 5 -14.14 2.10 18.70
C GLN A 5 -12.95 1.14 18.63
N THR A 6 -12.58 0.58 19.77
CA THR A 6 -11.64 -0.54 19.86
C THR A 6 -12.38 -1.81 19.43
N TRP A 7 -11.85 -2.49 18.41
CA TRP A 7 -12.37 -3.79 17.98
C TRP A 7 -12.09 -4.84 19.05
N PRO A 8 -12.96 -5.84 19.22
CA PRO A 8 -12.68 -6.98 20.09
C PRO A 8 -11.41 -7.72 19.63
N THR A 9 -10.61 -8.13 20.59
CA THR A 9 -9.39 -8.91 20.32
C THR A 9 -9.73 -10.33 19.87
N GLU A 10 -8.78 -11.00 19.21
CA GLU A 10 -8.95 -12.38 18.72
C GLU A 10 -9.18 -13.40 19.87
N GLU A 11 -8.81 -13.03 21.10
CA GLU A 11 -9.13 -13.75 22.34
C GLU A 11 -10.58 -13.53 22.81
N GLU A 12 -11.14 -12.32 22.68
CA GLU A 12 -12.52 -12.01 23.06
C GLU A 12 -13.54 -12.64 22.11
N MET A 13 -13.22 -12.75 20.81
CA MET A 13 -14.05 -13.51 19.86
C MET A 13 -14.03 -15.02 20.12
N ARG A 14 -13.00 -15.53 20.80
CA ARG A 14 -12.86 -16.97 21.11
C ARG A 14 -13.56 -17.37 22.42
N GLY A 15 -13.93 -16.39 23.26
CA GLY A 15 -14.48 -16.59 24.61
C GLY A 15 -16.01 -16.61 24.74
N ALA A 16 -16.79 -16.33 23.69
CA ALA A 16 -18.26 -16.30 23.77
C ALA A 16 -18.94 -17.69 23.71
N GLY A 17 -18.24 -18.72 24.17
CA GLY A 17 -18.73 -20.09 24.30
C GLY A 17 -18.96 -20.45 25.77
N GLY A 18 -19.99 -19.86 26.38
CA GLY A 18 -20.59 -20.33 27.63
C GLY A 18 -19.82 -20.06 28.93
N GLN A 19 -20.06 -18.91 29.56
CA GLN A 19 -20.08 -18.84 31.02
C GLN A 19 -20.84 -17.60 31.53
N HIS A 20 -21.71 -17.84 32.49
CA HIS A 20 -22.51 -16.86 33.22
C HIS A 20 -21.63 -15.95 34.10
N ASP A 21 -22.00 -14.66 34.08
CA ASP A 21 -22.01 -13.64 35.14
C ASP A 21 -20.73 -13.22 35.90
N ALA A 22 -20.36 -11.95 35.74
CA ALA A 22 -19.84 -11.09 36.81
C ALA A 22 -19.82 -9.60 36.38
N ASP A 23 -20.97 -8.93 36.38
CA ASP A 23 -21.13 -7.51 36.77
C ASP A 23 -22.55 -6.98 36.46
N GLY A 24 -23.42 -7.06 37.47
CA GLY A 24 -24.38 -6.03 37.91
C GLY A 24 -25.39 -5.33 36.99
N PHE A 25 -25.38 -5.49 35.67
CA PHE A 25 -26.35 -4.87 34.76
C PHE A 25 -26.85 -5.87 33.71
N ALA A 26 -27.85 -6.66 34.10
CA ALA A 26 -28.55 -7.56 33.19
C ALA A 26 -29.36 -6.75 32.16
N ILE A 27 -29.06 -6.96 30.88
CA ILE A 27 -29.96 -6.58 29.79
C ILE A 27 -31.24 -7.40 29.99
N PRO A 28 -32.44 -6.80 30.06
CA PRO A 28 -33.68 -7.56 30.22
C PRO A 28 -33.85 -8.53 29.03
N GLU A 29 -34.14 -9.80 29.34
CA GLU A 29 -34.40 -10.82 28.32
C GLU A 29 -35.54 -10.38 27.41
N ALA A 30 -35.36 -10.57 26.10
CA ALA A 30 -36.38 -10.27 25.12
C ALA A 30 -37.66 -11.08 25.43
N PRO A 31 -38.85 -10.46 25.38
CA PRO A 31 -40.10 -11.15 25.65
C PRO A 31 -40.25 -12.40 24.76
N VAL A 32 -40.83 -13.45 25.33
CA VAL A 32 -40.99 -14.77 24.69
C VAL A 32 -41.75 -14.59 23.37
N GLY A 33 -41.02 -14.72 22.24
CA GLY A 33 -41.55 -14.54 20.89
C GLY A 33 -40.68 -13.70 19.95
N THR A 34 -39.72 -12.92 20.46
CA THR A 34 -38.93 -11.99 19.63
C THR A 34 -37.71 -12.59 18.93
N THR A 35 -37.22 -13.76 19.33
CA THR A 35 -36.14 -14.47 18.63
C THR A 35 -36.67 -15.74 17.94
N PRO A 36 -36.50 -15.90 16.61
CA PRO A 36 -36.96 -17.11 15.94
C PRO A 36 -36.12 -18.31 16.38
N LYS A 37 -36.74 -19.23 17.13
CA LYS A 37 -36.12 -20.42 17.75
C LYS A 37 -35.68 -21.52 16.77
N ARG A 38 -35.76 -21.32 15.44
CA ARG A 38 -35.58 -22.44 14.50
C ARG A 38 -35.10 -21.96 13.13
N VAL A 39 -34.04 -22.59 12.62
CA VAL A 39 -33.65 -22.50 11.21
C VAL A 39 -34.85 -22.97 10.37
N LYS A 40 -35.43 -22.06 9.59
CA LYS A 40 -36.61 -22.35 8.75
C LYS A 40 -36.20 -23.35 7.66
N LYS A 41 -36.88 -24.49 7.57
CA LYS A 41 -36.77 -25.39 6.42
C LYS A 41 -37.54 -24.76 5.26
N VAL A 42 -36.82 -24.11 4.35
CA VAL A 42 -37.39 -23.59 3.11
C VAL A 42 -37.66 -24.79 2.18
N PRO A 43 -38.84 -24.90 1.55
CA PRO A 43 -39.11 -25.90 0.52
C PRO A 43 -38.07 -25.82 -0.62
N LYS A 44 -37.67 -26.97 -1.17
CA LYS A 44 -36.71 -27.00 -2.29
C LYS A 44 -37.30 -26.25 -3.48
N GLY A 45 -36.63 -25.17 -3.91
CA GLY A 45 -37.05 -24.34 -5.04
C GLY A 45 -37.57 -22.94 -4.70
N MET A 46 -37.77 -22.60 -3.42
CA MET A 46 -38.16 -21.24 -3.01
C MET A 46 -36.94 -20.32 -2.81
N SER A 47 -37.05 -19.09 -3.32
CA SER A 47 -36.11 -17.99 -3.06
C SER A 47 -36.19 -17.51 -1.61
N GLU A 48 -35.08 -17.05 -1.03
CA GLU A 48 -35.05 -16.45 0.32
C GLU A 48 -36.07 -15.31 0.49
N TYR A 49 -36.36 -14.57 -0.59
CA TYR A 49 -37.38 -13.52 -0.58
C TYR A 49 -38.79 -14.11 -0.42
N GLN A 50 -39.11 -15.23 -1.10
CA GLN A 50 -40.40 -15.91 -0.95
C GLN A 50 -40.57 -16.49 0.46
N ALA A 51 -39.48 -16.99 1.06
CA ALA A 51 -39.47 -17.53 2.41
C ALA A 51 -39.69 -16.47 3.51
N ALA A 52 -39.47 -15.18 3.22
CA ALA A 52 -39.64 -14.09 4.17
C ALA A 52 -41.11 -13.64 4.33
N TRP A 53 -41.98 -13.92 3.35
CA TRP A 53 -43.39 -13.48 3.33
C TRP A 53 -44.39 -14.53 3.86
N ILE A 54 -43.95 -15.75 4.17
CA ILE A 54 -44.81 -16.76 4.78
C ILE A 54 -45.03 -16.39 6.25
N ILE A 55 -46.14 -15.69 6.51
CA ILE A 55 -46.76 -15.47 7.82
C ILE A 55 -47.92 -16.45 7.90
N ASP A 56 -47.93 -17.30 8.91
CA ASP A 56 -48.96 -18.32 9.13
C ASP A 56 -50.13 -17.67 9.89
N ASP A 57 -51.26 -17.47 9.22
CA ASP A 57 -52.60 -17.39 9.82
C ASP A 57 -53.46 -18.45 9.12
N THR A 58 -54.18 -19.20 9.94
CA THR A 58 -54.89 -20.45 9.70
C THR A 58 -55.82 -20.53 8.48
N ASP A 59 -55.79 -21.74 7.88
CA ASP A 59 -56.85 -22.49 7.17
C ASP A 59 -57.71 -21.77 6.13
N GLU A 60 -57.43 -22.03 4.85
CA GLU A 60 -58.44 -22.49 3.88
C GLU A 60 -57.74 -23.09 2.64
N GLU A 61 -58.10 -24.34 2.32
CA GLU A 61 -57.70 -25.05 1.12
C GLU A 61 -58.34 -24.41 -0.12
N GLU A 62 -57.58 -24.31 -1.22
CA GLU A 62 -58.15 -24.52 -2.56
C GLU A 62 -57.05 -24.99 -3.52
N VAL A 63 -57.25 -26.21 -4.03
CA VAL A 63 -56.44 -26.84 -5.07
C VAL A 63 -56.95 -26.36 -6.43
N ILE A 64 -56.05 -25.83 -7.27
CA ILE A 64 -56.32 -25.64 -8.70
C ILE A 64 -55.21 -26.34 -9.48
N GLU A 65 -55.55 -27.47 -10.09
CA GLU A 65 -54.79 -28.06 -11.19
C GLU A 65 -54.96 -27.20 -12.45
N ALA A 66 -53.86 -26.94 -13.15
CA ALA A 66 -53.88 -26.52 -14.55
C ALA A 66 -52.71 -27.18 -15.28
N ASP A 67 -53.08 -28.17 -16.09
CA ASP A 67 -52.28 -28.86 -17.09
C ASP A 67 -51.95 -27.91 -18.27
N GLY A 68 -50.85 -28.15 -19.00
CA GLY A 68 -50.52 -27.34 -20.18
C GLY A 68 -49.07 -27.36 -20.68
N GLU A 69 -48.69 -28.50 -21.25
CA GLU A 69 -47.88 -28.71 -22.47
C GLU A 69 -46.39 -28.30 -22.56
N GLU A 70 -45.63 -29.32 -22.98
CA GLU A 70 -44.25 -29.32 -23.50
C GLU A 70 -44.17 -28.68 -24.90
N VAL A 71 -43.05 -27.99 -25.17
CA VAL A 71 -42.57 -27.74 -26.55
C VAL A 71 -41.05 -27.89 -26.57
N GLU A 72 -40.57 -28.92 -27.26
CA GLU A 72 -39.20 -29.05 -27.77
C GLU A 72 -39.01 -28.19 -29.03
N MET A 73 -37.83 -27.60 -29.20
CA MET A 73 -37.24 -27.34 -30.52
C MET A 73 -35.70 -27.44 -30.44
N GLU A 74 -35.16 -28.08 -31.48
CA GLU A 74 -33.80 -28.60 -31.68
C GLU A 74 -32.73 -27.55 -32.06
N GLU A 75 -31.49 -28.04 -32.11
CA GLU A 75 -30.23 -27.40 -32.50
C GLU A 75 -30.15 -26.90 -33.95
N GLU A 76 -29.29 -25.89 -34.17
CA GLU A 76 -28.41 -25.62 -35.33
C GLU A 76 -27.53 -24.42 -34.90
N GLY A 77 -26.24 -24.23 -35.18
CA GLY A 77 -25.23 -24.73 -36.12
C GLY A 77 -24.18 -23.60 -36.23
N GLU A 78 -22.88 -23.92 -36.16
CA GLU A 78 -21.75 -22.96 -36.05
C GLU A 78 -21.47 -22.17 -37.34
N GLU A 79 -20.90 -20.96 -37.24
CA GLU A 79 -19.90 -20.48 -38.22
C GLU A 79 -19.00 -19.35 -37.64
N MET A 80 -17.69 -19.62 -37.59
CA MET A 80 -16.62 -18.68 -37.23
C MET A 80 -15.92 -18.21 -38.52
N VAL A 81 -15.76 -16.90 -38.69
CA VAL A 81 -15.16 -16.31 -39.89
C VAL A 81 -13.70 -15.89 -39.59
N ASP A 82 -12.77 -16.52 -40.30
CA ASP A 82 -11.31 -16.33 -40.21
C ASP A 82 -10.86 -15.08 -40.98
N PHE A 83 -9.88 -14.33 -40.45
CA PHE A 83 -9.32 -13.13 -41.07
C PHE A 83 -7.83 -13.38 -41.44
N PRO A 84 -7.43 -13.28 -42.72
CA PRO A 84 -6.05 -13.57 -43.11
C PRO A 84 -5.10 -12.40 -42.78
N LEU A 85 -4.00 -12.73 -42.10
CA LEU A 85 -2.80 -11.90 -41.98
C LEU A 85 -2.07 -11.83 -43.34
N LYS A 86 -1.59 -10.65 -43.69
CA LYS A 86 -0.80 -10.40 -44.91
C LYS A 86 0.56 -9.83 -44.47
N ASP A 87 1.59 -10.66 -44.59
CA ASP A 87 2.99 -10.27 -44.46
C ASP A 87 3.41 -9.46 -45.69
N ASP A 88 4.18 -8.39 -45.46
CA ASP A 88 4.95 -7.71 -46.51
C ASP A 88 6.30 -7.32 -45.93
N ASP A 89 7.33 -8.05 -46.34
CA ASP A 89 8.73 -7.83 -46.01
C ASP A 89 9.27 -6.66 -46.84
N THR A 90 9.96 -5.71 -46.20
CA THR A 90 10.79 -4.73 -46.92
C THR A 90 12.08 -4.45 -46.14
N GLU A 91 13.17 -5.02 -46.65
CA GLU A 91 14.54 -4.84 -46.17
C GLU A 91 15.06 -3.42 -46.46
N MET A 92 15.68 -2.76 -45.45
CA MET A 92 16.53 -1.59 -45.71
C MET A 92 17.77 -1.56 -44.80
N ASP A 93 18.90 -1.35 -45.47
CA ASP A 93 20.31 -1.56 -45.13
C ASP A 93 20.85 -0.85 -43.87
N SER A 94 21.66 -1.59 -43.11
CA SER A 94 22.23 -1.27 -41.80
C SER A 94 23.59 -0.54 -41.89
N ARG A 95 23.80 0.47 -41.03
CA ARG A 95 25.14 0.92 -40.63
C ARG A 95 25.39 0.51 -39.19
N THR A 96 26.42 -0.30 -39.00
CA THR A 96 26.76 -1.08 -37.80
C THR A 96 27.29 -0.25 -36.63
N VAL A 97 26.55 -0.29 -35.52
CA VAL A 97 27.07 -0.18 -34.15
C VAL A 97 26.78 -1.54 -33.53
N ALA A 98 27.77 -2.19 -32.91
CA ALA A 98 27.60 -3.53 -32.35
C ALA A 98 26.66 -3.47 -31.13
N PHE A 99 25.37 -3.64 -31.40
CA PHE A 99 24.35 -4.02 -30.42
C PHE A 99 24.41 -5.55 -30.31
N GLU A 100 24.52 -6.08 -29.10
CA GLU A 100 24.17 -7.48 -28.88
C GLU A 100 22.65 -7.56 -29.06
N ASP A 101 22.19 -8.09 -30.19
CA ASP A 101 20.76 -8.30 -30.45
C ASP A 101 20.21 -9.25 -29.39
N LEU A 102 19.48 -8.70 -28.43
CA LEU A 102 18.63 -9.47 -27.53
C LEU A 102 17.54 -10.12 -28.39
N ASP A 103 17.05 -11.31 -27.99
CA ASP A 103 16.01 -12.00 -28.75
C ASP A 103 14.78 -11.07 -28.93
N MET A 104 14.23 -11.01 -30.15
CA MET A 104 13.19 -10.03 -30.54
C MET A 104 11.96 -10.10 -29.60
N GLU A 105 11.70 -11.28 -29.03
CA GLU A 105 10.67 -11.48 -28.02
C GLU A 105 10.98 -10.81 -26.66
N GLU A 106 12.24 -10.84 -26.23
CA GLU A 106 12.68 -10.22 -24.97
C GLU A 106 12.69 -8.70 -25.10
N GLU A 107 13.17 -8.16 -26.22
CA GLU A 107 13.06 -6.74 -26.53
C GLU A 107 11.60 -6.29 -26.61
N GLY A 108 10.73 -7.09 -27.25
CA GLY A 108 9.30 -6.84 -27.30
C GLY A 108 8.64 -6.81 -25.91
N LYS A 109 9.03 -7.72 -25.01
CA LYS A 109 8.57 -7.75 -23.60
C LYS A 109 9.09 -6.54 -22.83
N GLN A 110 10.36 -6.18 -22.99
CA GLN A 110 10.96 -5.01 -22.36
C GLN A 110 10.30 -3.71 -22.82
N LEU A 111 10.09 -3.55 -24.12
CA LEU A 111 9.44 -2.39 -24.72
C LEU A 111 7.98 -2.26 -24.28
N LYS A 112 7.23 -3.38 -24.22
CA LYS A 112 5.86 -3.41 -23.67
C LYS A 112 5.86 -2.97 -22.21
N SER A 113 6.75 -3.52 -21.39
CA SER A 113 6.85 -3.16 -19.97
C SER A 113 7.23 -1.69 -19.75
N TRP A 114 8.08 -1.13 -20.62
CA TRP A 114 8.49 0.27 -20.55
C TRP A 114 7.36 1.22 -20.97
N ARG A 115 6.65 0.90 -22.06
CA ARG A 115 5.45 1.65 -22.48
C ARG A 115 4.36 1.59 -21.42
N GLU A 116 4.16 0.42 -20.81
CA GLU A 116 3.20 0.25 -19.73
C GLU A 116 3.58 1.07 -18.50
N ARG A 117 4.85 1.08 -18.08
CA ARG A 117 5.31 1.94 -16.96
C ARG A 117 5.11 3.43 -17.22
N LYS A 118 5.42 3.91 -18.43
CA LYS A 118 5.16 5.32 -18.80
C LYS A 118 3.68 5.64 -18.78
N ARG A 119 2.85 4.77 -19.37
CA ARG A 119 1.40 4.91 -19.35
C ARG A 119 0.85 4.90 -17.93
N GLU A 120 1.30 4.01 -17.06
CA GLU A 120 0.89 3.98 -15.65
C GLU A 120 1.26 5.27 -14.90
N GLU A 121 2.42 5.85 -15.19
CA GLU A 121 2.86 7.11 -14.57
C GLU A 121 2.02 8.30 -15.02
N GLU A 122 1.68 8.34 -16.32
CA GLU A 122 0.79 9.32 -16.95
C GLU A 122 -0.65 9.18 -16.43
N ASP A 123 -1.16 7.95 -16.35
CA ASP A 123 -2.48 7.63 -15.81
C ASP A 123 -2.57 8.04 -14.33
N ASP A 124 -1.54 7.78 -13.52
CA ASP A 124 -1.50 8.23 -12.12
C ASP A 124 -1.39 9.76 -12.00
N ALA A 125 -0.82 10.44 -13.01
CA ALA A 125 -0.76 11.90 -13.03
C ALA A 125 -2.13 12.52 -13.39
N ALA A 126 -2.85 11.90 -14.32
CA ALA A 126 -4.20 12.31 -14.71
C ALA A 126 -5.26 11.95 -13.64
N PHE A 127 -5.15 10.75 -13.06
CA PHE A 127 -6.10 10.16 -12.11
C PHE A 127 -5.39 9.72 -10.82
N PRO A 128 -5.08 10.67 -9.92
CA PRO A 128 -4.24 10.39 -8.76
C PRO A 128 -4.95 9.50 -7.72
N ASP A 129 -4.38 8.31 -7.48
CA ASP A 129 -4.85 7.30 -6.54
C ASP A 129 -6.24 6.70 -6.84
N GLU A 130 -6.79 6.88 -8.05
CA GLU A 130 -8.06 6.27 -8.43
C GLU A 130 -7.89 4.75 -8.63
N VAL A 131 -8.79 3.98 -8.05
CA VAL A 131 -8.78 2.51 -8.12
C VAL A 131 -10.19 2.01 -8.32
N ASP A 132 -10.39 1.19 -9.35
CA ASP A 132 -11.67 0.56 -9.61
C ASP A 132 -11.98 -0.53 -8.59
N THR A 133 -13.24 -0.59 -8.17
CA THR A 133 -13.74 -1.67 -7.34
C THR A 133 -13.89 -2.94 -8.18
N PRO A 134 -13.35 -4.09 -7.76
CA PRO A 134 -13.54 -5.34 -8.49
C PRO A 134 -14.99 -5.80 -8.32
N MET A 135 -15.54 -6.40 -9.37
CA MET A 135 -16.88 -7.00 -9.33
C MET A 135 -16.88 -8.33 -8.56
N ASN A 136 -15.80 -9.11 -8.68
CA ASN A 136 -15.73 -10.48 -8.16
C ASN A 136 -15.54 -10.57 -6.64
N ILE A 137 -15.02 -9.52 -6.00
CA ILE A 137 -14.66 -9.54 -4.57
C ILE A 137 -15.39 -8.38 -3.89
N PRO A 138 -16.12 -8.62 -2.77
CA PRO A 138 -16.73 -7.55 -2.00
C PRO A 138 -15.72 -6.46 -1.61
N ALA A 139 -16.11 -5.20 -1.78
CA ALA A 139 -15.23 -4.06 -1.53
C ALA A 139 -14.79 -4.01 -0.06
N ARG A 140 -15.64 -4.45 0.89
CA ARG A 140 -15.28 -4.59 2.31
C ARG A 140 -14.09 -5.52 2.54
N ASN A 141 -13.99 -6.62 1.79
CA ASN A 141 -12.92 -7.60 1.94
C ASN A 141 -11.63 -7.09 1.29
N ARG A 142 -11.72 -6.53 0.08
CA ARG A 142 -10.54 -5.99 -0.63
C ARG A 142 -9.91 -4.82 0.11
N PHE A 143 -10.72 -3.94 0.69
CA PHE A 143 -10.25 -2.75 1.39
C PHE A 143 -10.41 -2.81 2.91
N GLN A 144 -10.45 -4.01 3.49
CA GLN A 144 -10.66 -4.22 4.94
C GLN A 144 -9.66 -3.44 5.82
N ARG A 145 -8.40 -3.33 5.38
CA ARG A 145 -7.34 -2.60 6.10
C ARG A 145 -7.36 -1.08 5.90
N TYR A 146 -8.33 -0.58 5.15
CA TYR A 146 -8.47 0.85 4.89
C TYR A 146 -9.52 1.46 5.82
N ARG A 147 -9.31 2.74 6.15
CA ARG A 147 -10.26 3.53 6.93
C ARG A 147 -10.57 4.84 6.22
N GLY A 148 -11.80 5.31 6.36
CA GLY A 148 -12.18 6.65 5.94
C GLY A 148 -11.72 7.68 6.97
N LEU A 149 -11.21 8.81 6.50
CA LEU A 149 -10.89 9.96 7.34
C LEU A 149 -11.76 11.13 6.92
N ARG A 150 -12.30 11.87 7.89
CA ARG A 150 -13.03 13.12 7.61
C ARG A 150 -12.13 14.20 7.02
N SER A 151 -10.90 14.29 7.53
CA SER A 151 -9.92 15.24 7.05
C SER A 151 -8.52 14.68 7.25
N PHE A 152 -7.75 14.64 6.17
CA PHE A 152 -6.39 14.11 6.16
C PHE A 152 -5.46 14.81 7.17
N ARG A 153 -5.66 16.11 7.41
CA ARG A 153 -4.77 16.93 8.24
C ARG A 153 -5.16 16.99 9.72
N THR A 154 -6.44 16.85 10.02
CA THR A 154 -6.95 17.12 11.38
C THR A 154 -7.43 15.86 12.10
N SER A 155 -7.75 14.79 11.38
CA SER A 155 -8.15 13.53 12.00
C SER A 155 -6.97 12.91 12.77
N PRO A 156 -7.15 12.51 14.03
CA PRO A 156 -6.10 11.84 14.78
C PRO A 156 -5.78 10.49 14.14
N TRP A 157 -4.49 10.14 14.13
CA TRP A 157 -4.01 8.82 13.75
C TRP A 157 -2.93 8.44 14.76
N ASP A 158 -3.14 7.33 15.46
CA ASP A 158 -2.17 6.86 16.46
C ASP A 158 -0.94 6.22 15.77
N PRO A 159 0.29 6.73 16.02
CA PRO A 159 1.52 6.14 15.51
C PRO A 159 1.81 4.72 16.00
N PHE A 160 1.18 4.24 17.07
CA PHE A 160 1.43 2.90 17.62
C PHE A 160 0.34 1.87 17.26
N GLU A 161 -0.64 2.28 16.46
CA GLU A 161 -1.71 1.42 15.97
C GLU A 161 -1.21 0.48 14.85
N ASN A 162 -1.57 -0.82 14.94
CA ASN A 162 -1.35 -1.81 13.88
C ASN A 162 0.12 -1.88 13.37
N LEU A 163 1.07 -1.97 14.30
CA LEU A 163 2.50 -2.02 14.00
C LEU A 163 2.94 -3.42 13.51
N PRO A 164 3.80 -3.52 12.47
CA PRO A 164 4.41 -4.76 12.07
C PRO A 164 5.38 -5.29 13.12
N ARG A 165 5.65 -6.60 13.12
CA ARG A 165 6.69 -7.22 13.98
C ARG A 165 8.06 -6.57 13.81
N ASP A 166 8.35 -6.05 12.62
CA ASP A 166 9.58 -5.34 12.30
C ASP A 166 9.79 -4.09 13.17
N TYR A 167 8.71 -3.41 13.56
CA TYR A 167 8.79 -2.24 14.45
C TYR A 167 9.21 -2.59 15.88
N ALA A 168 9.12 -3.86 16.30
CA ALA A 168 9.65 -4.27 17.60
C ALA A 168 11.18 -4.35 17.63
N ARG A 169 11.83 -4.43 16.46
CA ARG A 169 13.29 -4.60 16.33
C ARG A 169 14.03 -3.27 16.14
N ILE A 170 13.31 -2.19 15.88
CA ILE A 170 13.91 -0.87 15.62
C ILE A 170 14.17 -0.13 16.93
N PHE A 171 15.16 0.75 16.89
CA PHE A 171 15.46 1.67 17.98
C PHE A 171 14.73 2.99 17.75
N GLN A 172 13.94 3.41 18.74
CA GLN A 172 13.25 4.70 18.73
C GLN A 172 14.05 5.72 19.55
N PHE A 173 14.15 6.95 19.03
CA PHE A 173 14.65 8.10 19.78
C PHE A 173 13.47 8.88 20.36
N GLU A 174 13.59 9.33 21.61
CA GLU A 174 12.64 10.29 22.19
C GLU A 174 12.79 11.66 21.51
N ASP A 175 14.03 12.17 21.44
CA ASP A 175 14.39 13.37 20.69
C ASP A 175 15.70 13.10 19.94
N TYR A 176 15.57 12.91 18.63
CA TYR A 176 16.68 12.64 17.73
C TYR A 176 17.70 13.79 17.74
N LYS A 177 17.26 15.05 17.68
CA LYS A 177 18.17 16.21 17.58
C LYS A 177 18.94 16.46 18.87
N ARG A 178 18.30 16.24 20.03
CA ARG A 178 18.99 16.32 21.33
C ARG A 178 20.04 15.22 21.44
N THR A 179 19.69 14.00 21.06
CA THR A 179 20.60 12.85 21.12
C THR A 179 21.80 13.05 20.19
N GLU A 180 21.56 13.50 18.96
CA GLU A 180 22.61 13.81 17.98
C GLU A 180 23.65 14.80 18.54
N ARG A 181 23.21 15.92 19.12
CA ARG A 181 24.11 16.93 19.71
C ARG A 181 24.91 16.38 20.87
N ALA A 182 24.30 15.54 21.71
CA ALA A 182 24.98 14.92 22.84
C ALA A 182 26.06 13.92 22.38
N VAL A 183 25.74 13.09 21.38
CA VAL A 183 26.70 12.12 20.80
C VAL A 183 27.86 12.85 20.12
N ARG A 184 27.60 13.91 19.36
CA ARG A 184 28.66 14.72 18.72
C ARG A 184 29.57 15.38 19.75
N ARG A 185 29.00 16.05 20.76
CA ARG A 185 29.77 16.68 21.84
C ARG A 185 30.68 15.66 22.54
N ARG A 186 30.15 14.48 22.86
CA ARG A 186 30.92 13.42 23.50
C ARG A 186 32.07 12.93 22.62
N ALA A 187 31.88 12.86 21.30
CA ALA A 187 32.94 12.46 20.38
C ALA A 187 34.04 13.53 20.24
N GLU A 188 33.69 14.81 20.36
CA GLU A 188 34.66 15.92 20.34
C GLU A 188 35.43 16.06 21.66
N GLU A 189 34.77 15.78 22.79
CA GLU A 189 35.35 15.86 24.14
C GLU A 189 36.15 14.60 24.53
N ASP A 190 36.15 13.55 23.70
CA ASP A 190 36.86 12.30 24.02
C ASP A 190 38.38 12.52 24.01
N PRO A 191 39.05 12.44 25.17
CA PRO A 191 40.50 12.67 25.25
C PRO A 191 41.32 11.57 24.57
N ALA A 192 40.70 10.42 24.24
CA ALA A 192 41.35 9.34 23.50
C ALA A 192 41.25 9.53 21.96
N ALA A 193 40.60 10.60 21.50
CA ALA A 193 40.47 10.86 20.07
C ALA A 193 41.81 11.20 19.42
N ILE A 194 42.13 10.48 18.35
CA ILE A 194 43.35 10.71 17.56
C ILE A 194 43.15 11.97 16.71
N GLN A 195 44.13 12.88 16.76
CA GLN A 195 44.07 14.13 16.01
C GLN A 195 44.23 13.89 14.49
N PRO A 196 43.49 14.62 13.64
CA PRO A 196 43.62 14.54 12.19
C PRO A 196 45.07 14.72 11.72
N GLY A 197 45.51 13.91 10.75
CA GLY A 197 46.87 13.96 10.20
C GLY A 197 47.88 13.00 10.87
N THR A 198 47.48 12.27 11.90
CA THR A 198 48.33 11.28 12.56
C THR A 198 48.36 9.95 11.79
N ARG A 199 49.55 9.40 11.52
CA ARG A 199 49.69 8.05 10.96
C ARG A 199 49.38 7.02 12.05
N VAL A 200 48.43 6.13 11.79
CA VAL A 200 47.96 5.12 12.74
C VAL A 200 48.06 3.71 12.15
N THR A 201 48.21 2.72 13.02
CA THR A 201 48.04 1.30 12.69
C THR A 201 46.81 0.79 13.44
N ILE A 202 45.80 0.34 12.70
CA ILE A 202 44.50 -0.05 13.26
C ILE A 202 44.44 -1.58 13.32
N TYR A 203 44.22 -2.12 14.52
CA TYR A 203 44.01 -3.55 14.74
C TYR A 203 42.50 -3.81 14.88
N LEU A 204 41.91 -4.47 13.89
CA LEU A 204 40.48 -4.80 13.87
C LEU A 204 40.26 -6.21 14.44
N LYS A 205 39.29 -6.35 15.37
CA LYS A 205 38.91 -7.63 15.94
C LYS A 205 37.76 -8.26 15.15
N GLY A 206 37.84 -9.55 14.86
CA GLY A 206 36.73 -10.32 14.29
C GLY A 206 36.44 -10.04 12.82
N VAL A 207 37.47 -9.77 12.01
CA VAL A 207 37.33 -9.61 10.56
C VAL A 207 37.20 -11.00 9.91
N PRO A 208 36.14 -11.29 9.14
CA PRO A 208 36.03 -12.55 8.38
C PRO A 208 37.17 -12.68 7.37
N ALA A 209 37.71 -13.90 7.21
CA ALA A 209 38.82 -14.15 6.27
C ALA A 209 38.48 -13.73 4.83
N ASP A 210 37.25 -13.96 4.39
CA ASP A 210 36.76 -13.57 3.06
C ASP A 210 36.82 -12.05 2.83
N ALA A 211 36.53 -11.26 3.87
CA ALA A 211 36.58 -9.81 3.79
C ALA A 211 38.02 -9.29 3.70
N ALA A 212 38.97 -9.99 4.33
CA ALA A 212 40.39 -9.65 4.27
C ALA A 212 41.01 -9.95 2.89
N GLN A 213 40.53 -10.99 2.19
CA GLN A 213 41.01 -11.35 0.86
C GLN A 213 40.43 -10.45 -0.25
N LYS A 214 39.21 -9.93 -0.08
CA LYS A 214 38.51 -9.08 -1.04
C LYS A 214 38.78 -7.58 -0.88
N ILE A 215 39.90 -7.20 -0.25
CA ILE A 215 40.26 -5.79 -0.10
C ILE A 215 40.73 -5.25 -1.45
N HIS A 216 39.83 -4.54 -2.13
CA HIS A 216 40.16 -3.76 -3.32
C HIS A 216 40.51 -2.33 -2.93
N PHE A 217 41.51 -1.74 -3.60
CA PHE A 217 41.90 -0.36 -3.37
C PHE A 217 41.03 0.59 -4.21
N PRO A 218 40.59 1.74 -3.66
CA PRO A 218 40.97 2.32 -2.38
C PRO A 218 40.22 1.75 -1.16
N PHE A 219 40.95 1.43 -0.09
CA PHE A 219 40.39 0.99 1.19
C PHE A 219 40.20 2.18 2.13
N ILE A 220 38.93 2.50 2.44
CA ILE A 220 38.56 3.63 3.28
C ILE A 220 37.97 3.09 4.59
N LEU A 221 38.47 3.58 5.71
CA LEU A 221 37.94 3.29 7.04
C LEU A 221 37.28 4.55 7.60
N PHE A 222 36.13 4.38 8.24
CA PHE A 222 35.44 5.43 8.97
C PHE A 222 35.01 4.90 10.34
N SER A 223 35.08 5.77 11.36
CA SER A 223 34.57 5.47 12.68
C SER A 223 33.06 5.69 12.73
N LEU A 224 32.38 4.90 13.57
CA LEU A 224 30.95 5.05 13.81
C LEU A 224 30.71 5.81 15.10
N LEU A 225 29.71 6.69 15.09
CA LEU A 225 29.26 7.36 16.30
C LEU A 225 28.43 6.41 17.17
N GLN A 226 28.25 6.80 18.43
CA GLN A 226 27.47 6.03 19.40
C GLN A 226 26.05 5.81 18.85
N HIS A 227 25.61 4.55 18.79
CA HIS A 227 24.29 4.11 18.28
C HIS A 227 24.10 4.05 16.76
N GLU A 228 25.10 4.37 15.92
CA GLU A 228 24.97 4.27 14.45
C GLU A 228 24.90 2.84 13.90
N HIS A 229 25.15 1.82 14.74
CA HIS A 229 24.95 0.42 14.35
C HIS A 229 23.48 -0.01 14.50
N LYS A 230 22.71 0.67 15.36
CA LYS A 230 21.32 0.31 15.64
C LYS A 230 20.46 0.66 14.42
N LYS A 231 19.41 -0.12 14.18
CA LYS A 231 18.48 0.11 13.06
C LYS A 231 17.27 0.91 13.50
N SER A 232 16.82 1.87 12.70
CA SER A 232 15.64 2.69 12.93
C SER A 232 14.91 2.99 11.62
N VAL A 233 13.82 3.76 11.70
CA VAL A 233 13.16 4.37 10.55
C VAL A 233 13.92 5.64 10.20
N LEU A 234 14.40 5.73 8.97
CA LEU A 234 15.16 6.87 8.46
C LEU A 234 14.36 7.57 7.38
N ASN A 235 14.33 8.89 7.44
CA ASN A 235 13.69 9.74 6.45
C ASN A 235 14.74 10.57 5.72
N PHE A 236 14.65 10.59 4.39
CA PHE A 236 15.53 11.33 3.51
C PHE A 236 14.71 12.30 2.67
N THR A 237 15.14 13.54 2.56
CA THR A 237 14.58 14.49 1.58
C THR A 237 15.27 14.29 0.25
N VAL A 238 14.52 13.92 -0.78
CA VAL A 238 15.04 13.51 -2.08
C VAL A 238 14.39 14.32 -3.19
N GLN A 239 15.19 14.66 -4.20
CA GLN A 239 14.79 15.29 -5.46
C GLN A 239 15.26 14.43 -6.62
N ARG A 240 14.35 14.16 -7.56
CA ARG A 240 14.66 13.40 -8.78
C ARG A 240 15.65 14.17 -9.64
N ASN A 241 16.63 13.48 -10.22
CA ASN A 241 17.56 14.07 -11.18
C ASN A 241 16.79 14.48 -12.44
N THR A 242 17.15 15.62 -13.04
CA THR A 242 16.49 16.13 -14.24
C THR A 242 16.83 15.30 -15.48
N GLU A 243 18.01 14.70 -15.51
CA GLU A 243 18.49 13.85 -16.61
C GLU A 243 17.83 12.46 -16.60
N TYR A 244 17.24 12.05 -15.46
CA TYR A 244 16.63 10.74 -15.32
C TYR A 244 15.18 10.74 -15.82
N GLU A 245 14.96 10.20 -17.01
CA GLU A 245 13.64 10.12 -17.64
C GLU A 245 12.82 8.88 -17.21
N GLY A 246 13.47 7.85 -16.66
CA GLY A 246 12.81 6.58 -16.30
C GLY A 246 11.74 6.73 -15.20
N ALA A 247 10.63 6.00 -15.29
CA ALA A 247 9.65 5.98 -14.20
C ALA A 247 10.26 5.32 -12.95
N VAL A 248 10.17 5.99 -11.78
CA VAL A 248 10.67 5.47 -10.50
C VAL A 248 9.49 5.16 -9.60
N ARG A 249 9.24 3.88 -9.35
CA ARG A 249 8.11 3.47 -8.52
C ARG A 249 8.52 3.38 -7.05
N SER A 250 7.64 3.79 -6.16
CA SER A 250 7.76 3.50 -4.73
C SER A 250 7.89 1.99 -4.51
N LYS A 251 8.80 1.59 -3.60
CA LYS A 251 9.17 0.19 -3.28
C LYS A 251 9.98 -0.54 -4.36
N GLU A 252 10.40 0.13 -5.43
CA GLU A 252 11.40 -0.40 -6.36
C GLU A 252 12.76 -0.51 -5.65
N PRO A 253 13.55 -1.59 -5.86
CA PRO A 253 14.87 -1.70 -5.26
C PRO A 253 15.83 -0.66 -5.88
N LEU A 254 16.45 0.15 -5.03
CA LEU A 254 17.45 1.15 -5.39
C LEU A 254 18.66 1.02 -4.46
N ILE A 255 19.84 1.41 -4.94
CA ILE A 255 21.01 1.58 -4.09
C ILE A 255 20.95 2.97 -3.48
N LEU A 256 20.84 3.03 -2.17
CA LEU A 256 21.00 4.25 -1.38
C LEU A 256 22.43 4.36 -0.90
N CYS A 257 23.13 5.39 -1.39
CA CYS A 257 24.43 5.81 -0.90
C CYS A 257 24.20 6.95 0.11
N VAL A 258 24.63 6.76 1.36
CA VAL A 258 24.61 7.81 2.39
C VAL A 258 25.98 7.89 3.05
N GLY A 259 26.66 9.03 2.85
CA GLY A 259 28.06 9.17 3.29
C GLY A 259 28.93 8.04 2.74
N ALA A 260 29.55 7.26 3.62
CA ALA A 260 30.40 6.12 3.26
C ALA A 260 29.64 4.78 3.15
N ARG A 261 28.34 4.73 3.44
CA ARG A 261 27.55 3.49 3.49
C ARG A 261 26.69 3.34 2.23
N ARG A 262 26.61 2.11 1.70
CA ARG A 262 25.76 1.73 0.57
C ARG A 262 24.76 0.66 0.99
N PHE A 263 23.48 0.89 0.73
CA PHE A 263 22.40 -0.03 1.08
C PHE A 263 21.52 -0.30 -0.13
N ARG A 264 21.08 -1.54 -0.31
CA ARG A 264 19.97 -1.86 -1.19
C ARG A 264 18.67 -1.65 -0.43
N VAL A 265 17.84 -0.75 -0.92
CA VAL A 265 16.64 -0.29 -0.23
C VAL A 265 15.43 -0.26 -1.16
N ASN A 266 14.25 -0.42 -0.59
CA ASN A 266 12.98 -0.23 -1.27
C ASN A 266 12.31 1.00 -0.65
N PRO A 267 12.66 2.22 -1.09
CA PRO A 267 12.20 3.43 -0.45
C PRO A 267 10.71 3.63 -0.68
N ILE A 268 10.06 4.17 0.34
CA ILE A 268 8.67 4.60 0.27
C ILE A 268 8.66 6.12 0.15
N TYR A 269 8.12 6.62 -0.96
CA TYR A 269 7.99 8.06 -1.17
C TYR A 269 6.74 8.59 -0.49
N SER A 270 6.89 9.76 0.13
CA SER A 270 5.82 10.48 0.79
C SER A 270 5.95 11.98 0.54
N GLN A 271 4.83 12.68 0.59
CA GLN A 271 4.82 14.12 0.37
C GLN A 271 5.69 14.83 1.41
N HIS A 272 6.55 15.74 0.94
CA HIS A 272 7.31 16.63 1.81
C HIS A 272 6.44 17.81 2.25
N THR A 273 5.57 17.57 3.23
CA THR A 273 4.85 18.68 3.87
C THR A 273 5.79 19.36 4.86
N ARG A 274 6.15 20.62 4.59
CA ARG A 274 6.84 21.47 5.57
C ARG A 274 5.83 21.71 6.71
N GLY A 275 6.07 21.08 7.85
CA GLY A 275 5.23 21.22 9.05
C GLY A 275 4.99 22.70 9.36
N GLY A 276 3.72 23.09 9.40
CA GLY A 276 3.32 24.49 9.58
C GLY A 276 1.83 24.75 9.36
N GLY A 277 1.09 23.83 8.76
CA GLY A 277 -0.38 23.89 8.72
C GLY A 277 -1.00 23.01 9.79
N ARG A 278 -1.00 23.43 11.07
CA ARG A 278 -1.85 22.95 12.19
C ARG A 278 -2.54 21.58 11.99
N GLY A 279 -1.75 20.54 11.74
CA GLY A 279 -2.22 19.17 11.65
C GLY A 279 -1.49 18.39 12.73
N ALA A 280 -2.21 18.05 13.79
CA ALA A 280 -1.64 17.43 14.99
C ALA A 280 -1.17 15.98 14.78
N ASN A 281 -1.32 15.42 13.56
CA ASN A 281 -1.36 13.98 13.34
C ASN A 281 -0.10 13.37 12.65
N ASN A 282 0.91 14.16 12.26
CA ASN A 282 2.15 13.69 11.57
C ASN A 282 1.88 12.68 10.42
N VAL A 283 0.73 12.83 9.72
CA VAL A 283 0.32 11.95 8.61
C VAL A 283 0.74 12.55 7.27
N HIS A 284 1.41 11.73 6.44
CA HIS A 284 1.93 12.13 5.14
C HIS A 284 1.38 11.22 4.04
N LYS A 285 0.98 11.84 2.93
CA LYS A 285 0.43 11.12 1.78
C LYS A 285 1.55 10.32 1.13
N PHE A 286 1.31 9.03 0.88
CA PHE A 286 2.17 8.17 0.07
C PHE A 286 2.09 8.58 -1.41
N GLU A 287 3.23 8.62 -2.07
CA GLU A 287 3.33 8.87 -3.51
C GLU A 287 3.75 7.57 -4.22
N ARG A 288 3.03 7.20 -5.28
CA ARG A 288 3.31 5.97 -6.03
C ARG A 288 4.58 6.09 -6.88
N TYR A 289 4.85 7.27 -7.40
CA TYR A 289 5.99 7.57 -8.26
C TYR A 289 6.76 8.78 -7.73
N LEU A 290 8.06 8.79 -7.96
CA LEU A 290 8.90 9.97 -7.71
C LEU A 290 8.75 10.95 -8.88
N ARG A 291 7.99 12.04 -8.66
CA ARG A 291 7.72 13.06 -9.68
C ARG A 291 8.90 14.04 -9.83
N HIS A 292 9.08 14.60 -11.03
CA HIS A 292 10.04 15.68 -11.27
C HIS A 292 9.59 17.01 -10.65
N GLY A 293 10.56 17.89 -10.35
CA GLY A 293 10.30 19.26 -9.88
C GLY A 293 9.86 19.39 -8.42
N GLY A 294 9.55 18.28 -7.73
CA GLY A 294 9.15 18.26 -6.32
C GLY A 294 10.23 17.71 -5.39
N THR A 295 10.27 18.22 -4.15
CA THR A 295 10.96 17.52 -3.05
C THR A 295 10.02 16.49 -2.44
N THR A 296 10.46 15.23 -2.34
CA THR A 296 9.73 14.15 -1.66
C THR A 296 10.53 13.65 -0.47
N VAL A 297 9.86 12.92 0.43
CA VAL A 297 10.54 12.23 1.54
C VAL A 297 10.53 10.74 1.29
N ALA A 298 11.73 10.17 1.15
CA ALA A 298 11.95 8.74 1.08
C ALA A 298 12.17 8.17 2.49
N THR A 299 11.30 7.25 2.91
CA THR A 299 11.42 6.57 4.20
C THR A 299 11.87 5.13 4.01
N ILE A 300 12.84 4.70 4.82
CA ILE A 300 13.38 3.33 4.83
C ILE A 300 13.61 2.83 6.25
N PHE A 301 13.77 1.52 6.41
CA PHE A 301 14.45 0.97 7.58
C PHE A 301 15.95 0.89 7.31
N GLY A 302 16.78 1.36 8.24
CA GLY A 302 18.23 1.33 8.07
C GLY A 302 18.99 1.64 9.34
N PRO A 303 20.32 1.44 9.35
CA PRO A 303 21.15 1.80 10.49
C PRO A 303 21.16 3.33 10.68
N VAL A 304 21.07 3.78 11.93
CA VAL A 304 20.98 5.20 12.28
C VAL A 304 22.18 5.97 11.74
N ILE A 305 21.90 7.19 11.29
CA ILE A 305 22.86 8.13 10.73
C ILE A 305 22.72 9.42 11.53
N PHE A 306 23.84 9.98 11.98
CA PHE A 306 23.85 11.30 12.60
C PHE A 306 24.39 12.37 11.64
N GLY A 307 23.88 13.59 11.76
CA GLY A 307 24.24 14.69 10.88
C GLY A 307 23.36 14.83 9.65
N ASN A 308 23.54 15.97 8.98
CA ASN A 308 22.98 16.21 7.67
C ASN A 308 23.89 15.60 6.60
N GLN A 309 23.76 14.30 6.37
CA GLN A 309 24.52 13.58 5.35
C GLN A 309 23.82 13.68 3.98
N PRO A 310 24.55 13.95 2.89
CA PRO A 310 23.98 13.85 1.55
C PRO A 310 23.63 12.40 1.24
N CYS A 311 22.54 12.20 0.49
CA CYS A 311 22.15 10.90 -0.01
C CYS A 311 21.99 10.90 -1.52
N ILE A 312 22.32 9.76 -2.12
CA ILE A 312 22.21 9.52 -3.56
C ILE A 312 21.46 8.21 -3.75
N LEU A 313 20.45 8.22 -4.61
CA LEU A 313 19.73 7.03 -5.05
C LEU A 313 20.20 6.67 -6.46
N LEU A 314 20.74 5.47 -6.57
CA LEU A 314 21.24 4.89 -7.81
C LEU A 314 20.37 3.68 -8.19
N LYS A 315 20.17 3.48 -9.49
CA LYS A 315 19.52 2.29 -10.03
C LYS A 315 20.58 1.34 -10.58
N GLU A 316 20.48 0.07 -10.20
CA GLU A 316 21.29 -1.00 -10.80
C GLU A 316 20.83 -1.21 -12.24
N MET A 317 21.76 -1.03 -13.18
CA MET A 317 21.61 -1.40 -14.58
C MET A 317 22.18 -2.80 -14.80
N SER A 318 21.98 -3.37 -15.99
CA SER A 318 22.58 -4.66 -16.38
C SER A 318 24.11 -4.64 -16.25
N ASP A 319 24.73 -3.48 -16.46
CA ASP A 319 26.13 -3.25 -16.12
C ASP A 319 26.25 -2.69 -14.69
N ALA A 320 26.90 -3.45 -13.81
CA ALA A 320 27.15 -3.06 -12.42
C ALA A 320 28.10 -1.86 -12.29
N GLN A 321 28.89 -1.56 -13.33
CA GLN A 321 29.86 -0.45 -13.32
C GLN A 321 29.25 0.91 -13.70
N ALA A 322 28.05 0.92 -14.28
CA ALA A 322 27.38 2.14 -14.72
C ALA A 322 25.97 2.28 -14.10
N PRO A 323 25.86 2.46 -12.77
CA PRO A 323 24.58 2.70 -12.13
C PRO A 323 24.02 4.08 -12.51
N GLU A 324 22.72 4.15 -12.80
CA GLU A 324 22.09 5.39 -13.23
C GLU A 324 21.68 6.25 -12.02
N LEU A 325 21.99 7.54 -12.07
CA LEU A 325 21.64 8.49 -11.02
C LEU A 325 20.16 8.86 -11.08
N VAL A 326 19.37 8.28 -10.16
CA VAL A 326 17.92 8.50 -10.11
C VAL A 326 17.59 9.79 -9.38
N ALA A 327 18.17 9.98 -8.19
CA ALA A 327 17.80 11.08 -7.33
C ALA A 327 18.91 11.45 -6.34
N MET A 328 18.91 12.71 -5.91
CA MET A 328 19.84 13.27 -4.94
C MET A 328 19.07 13.86 -3.77
N GLY A 329 19.67 13.88 -2.60
CA GLY A 329 18.99 14.34 -1.41
C GLY A 329 19.90 14.50 -0.19
N SER A 330 19.26 14.58 0.96
CA SER A 330 19.94 14.59 2.25
C SER A 330 19.12 13.83 3.30
N PHE A 331 19.82 13.34 4.32
CA PHE A 331 19.18 12.78 5.50
C PHE A 331 18.42 13.86 6.27
N LYS A 332 17.18 13.56 6.68
CA LYS A 332 16.30 14.51 7.36
C LYS A 332 16.25 14.23 8.87
N ASP A 333 15.73 13.06 9.24
CA ASP A 333 15.52 12.65 10.63
C ASP A 333 15.31 11.13 10.74
N ALA A 334 15.51 10.61 11.95
CA ALA A 334 15.20 9.23 12.32
C ALA A 334 13.91 9.19 13.17
N ASP A 335 12.80 9.66 12.61
CA ASP A 335 11.51 9.72 13.29
C ASP A 335 10.63 8.51 12.94
N THR A 336 10.29 7.73 13.96
CA THR A 336 9.40 6.55 13.87
C THR A 336 7.91 6.93 13.94
N THR A 337 7.60 8.15 14.39
CA THR A 337 6.22 8.65 14.54
C THR A 337 5.66 9.18 13.22
N ARG A 338 6.48 9.35 12.19
CA ARG A 338 6.05 9.77 10.85
C ARG A 338 5.17 8.70 10.22
N ILE A 339 3.88 9.02 10.05
CA ILE A 339 2.91 8.08 9.49
C ILE A 339 2.80 8.29 7.98
N ILE A 340 3.04 7.24 7.20
CA ILE A 340 2.87 7.26 5.75
C ILE A 340 1.57 6.52 5.40
N THR A 341 0.63 7.22 4.78
CA THR A 341 -0.68 6.66 4.40
C THR A 341 -0.86 6.63 2.90
N LYS A 342 -1.20 5.45 2.38
CA LYS A 342 -1.71 5.29 1.02
C LYS A 342 -3.17 5.65 0.98
N ARG A 343 -3.49 6.63 0.14
CA ARG A 343 -4.85 6.95 -0.27
C ARG A 343 -5.25 6.04 -1.42
N ILE A 344 -6.51 5.64 -1.44
CA ILE A 344 -7.19 5.13 -2.63
C ILE A 344 -8.48 5.93 -2.79
N VAL A 345 -8.86 6.19 -4.02
CA VAL A 345 -10.09 6.90 -4.35
C VAL A 345 -10.98 5.95 -5.14
N LEU A 346 -12.13 5.61 -4.56
CA LEU A 346 -13.17 4.86 -5.28
C LEU A 346 -14.01 5.87 -6.06
N SER A 347 -14.13 5.66 -7.36
CA SER A 347 -14.89 6.50 -8.28
C SER A 347 -16.32 5.96 -8.44
N GLY A 348 -17.27 6.87 -8.67
CA GLY A 348 -18.66 6.55 -8.92
C GLY A 348 -19.32 7.60 -9.80
N HIS A 349 -20.24 7.15 -10.65
CA HIS A 349 -20.92 8.01 -11.60
C HIS A 349 -22.33 8.36 -11.10
N PRO A 350 -22.72 9.64 -11.02
CA PRO A 350 -24.10 10.02 -10.72
C PRO A 350 -24.99 9.65 -11.91
N PHE A 351 -26.06 8.91 -11.66
CA PHE A 351 -27.01 8.47 -12.69
C PHE A 351 -28.24 9.37 -12.73
N LYS A 352 -28.98 9.48 -11.61
CA LYS A 352 -30.16 10.32 -11.49
C LYS A 352 -29.92 11.37 -10.41
N VAL A 353 -29.99 12.65 -10.77
CA VAL A 353 -29.83 13.76 -9.84
C VAL A 353 -31.18 14.45 -9.62
N HIS A 354 -31.55 14.63 -8.35
CA HIS A 354 -32.72 15.36 -7.92
C HIS A 354 -32.34 16.36 -6.82
N ARG A 355 -32.32 17.65 -7.16
CA ARG A 355 -31.91 18.74 -6.27
C ARG A 355 -30.54 18.45 -5.63
N LYS A 356 -30.51 18.11 -4.33
CA LYS A 356 -29.30 17.79 -3.54
C LYS A 356 -29.05 16.29 -3.36
N THR A 357 -29.93 15.45 -3.89
CA THR A 357 -29.82 13.99 -3.81
C THR A 357 -29.43 13.43 -5.17
N ALA A 358 -28.50 12.48 -5.19
CA ALA A 358 -28.11 11.79 -6.42
C ALA A 358 -28.07 10.29 -6.19
N THR A 359 -28.54 9.53 -7.17
CA THR A 359 -28.34 8.09 -7.26
C THR A 359 -27.01 7.83 -7.95
N VAL A 360 -26.08 7.16 -7.29
CA VAL A 360 -24.73 6.88 -7.79
C VAL A 360 -24.62 5.40 -8.18
N ARG A 361 -23.88 5.13 -9.26
CA ARG A 361 -23.59 3.79 -9.79
C ARG A 361 -22.08 3.58 -9.96
N TYR A 362 -21.67 2.31 -10.11
CA TYR A 362 -20.30 1.87 -10.38
C TYR A 362 -19.25 2.12 -9.30
N MET A 363 -19.64 2.62 -8.11
CA MET A 363 -18.71 2.69 -6.98
C MET A 363 -18.66 1.38 -6.19
N PHE A 364 -19.80 0.74 -5.99
CA PHE A 364 -19.94 -0.56 -5.33
C PHE A 364 -20.83 -1.47 -6.17
N PHE A 365 -20.73 -2.77 -5.94
CA PHE A 365 -21.55 -3.79 -6.62
C PHE A 365 -22.47 -4.55 -5.66
N ASN A 366 -22.24 -4.45 -4.35
CA ASN A 366 -23.05 -5.12 -3.31
C ASN A 366 -23.73 -4.10 -2.39
N ALA A 367 -24.94 -4.43 -1.92
CA ALA A 367 -25.68 -3.63 -0.94
C ALA A 367 -24.96 -3.56 0.43
N ASP A 368 -24.39 -4.68 0.88
CA ASP A 368 -23.62 -4.76 2.12
C ASP A 368 -22.44 -3.79 2.14
N ASP A 369 -21.71 -3.68 1.03
CA ASP A 369 -20.56 -2.78 0.92
C ASP A 369 -21.00 -1.31 1.12
N ILE A 370 -22.16 -0.93 0.58
CA ILE A 370 -22.73 0.41 0.77
C ILE A 370 -23.02 0.67 2.25
N SER A 371 -23.58 -0.31 2.95
CA SER A 371 -23.88 -0.19 4.39
C SER A 371 -22.62 -0.04 5.23
N TYR A 372 -21.55 -0.78 4.88
CA TYR A 372 -20.25 -0.75 5.54
C TYR A 372 -19.56 0.61 5.37
N TYR A 373 -19.57 1.16 4.15
CA TYR A 373 -18.94 2.45 3.85
C TYR A 373 -19.85 3.68 4.10
N LYS A 374 -21.06 3.47 4.62
CA LYS A 374 -22.05 4.54 4.89
C LYS A 374 -21.53 5.70 5.75
N PRO A 375 -20.71 5.48 6.80
CA PRO A 375 -20.22 6.57 7.65
C PRO A 375 -19.24 7.53 6.95
N ILE A 376 -18.69 7.14 5.80
CA ILE A 376 -17.59 7.85 5.16
C ILE A 376 -18.12 8.99 4.31
N GLN A 377 -17.40 10.12 4.35
CA GLN A 377 -17.74 11.31 3.58
C GLN A 377 -17.36 11.11 2.10
N LEU A 378 -18.31 11.41 1.22
CA LEU A 378 -18.10 11.50 -0.22
C LEU A 378 -17.69 12.93 -0.58
N HIS A 379 -16.89 13.05 -1.62
CA HIS A 379 -16.57 14.32 -2.24
C HIS A 379 -16.67 14.19 -3.76
N THR A 380 -16.87 15.28 -4.48
CA THR A 380 -16.86 15.25 -5.95
C THR A 380 -15.67 15.99 -6.53
N LYS A 381 -15.33 15.73 -7.79
CA LYS A 381 -14.23 16.44 -8.48
C LYS A 381 -14.52 17.94 -8.58
N LEU A 382 -15.79 18.33 -8.67
CA LEU A 382 -16.24 19.73 -8.63
C LEU A 382 -16.33 20.33 -7.21
N GLY A 383 -15.81 19.64 -6.18
CA GLY A 383 -15.65 20.18 -4.83
C GLY A 383 -16.90 20.12 -3.95
N ARG A 384 -17.91 19.33 -4.31
CA ARG A 384 -19.08 19.08 -3.45
C ARG A 384 -18.77 18.02 -2.41
N THR A 385 -19.50 18.04 -1.30
CA THR A 385 -19.34 17.05 -0.22
C THR A 385 -20.68 16.44 0.14
N GLY A 386 -20.68 15.16 0.51
CA GLY A 386 -21.91 14.43 0.76
C GLY A 386 -21.72 13.15 1.56
N HIS A 387 -22.83 12.46 1.80
CA HIS A 387 -22.89 11.20 2.55
C HIS A 387 -23.88 10.23 1.90
N ILE A 388 -23.63 8.93 2.09
CA ILE A 388 -24.51 7.85 1.64
C ILE A 388 -25.77 7.83 2.53
N ARG A 389 -26.94 7.77 1.91
CA ARG A 389 -28.24 7.68 2.60
C ARG A 389 -28.71 6.23 2.73
N GLU A 390 -28.93 5.58 1.60
CA GLU A 390 -29.49 4.23 1.52
C GLU A 390 -29.01 3.51 0.26
N SER A 391 -28.86 2.19 0.34
CA SER A 391 -28.66 1.33 -0.82
C SER A 391 -29.96 1.18 -1.61
N LEU A 392 -29.84 1.01 -2.92
CA LEU A 392 -30.94 0.78 -3.83
C LEU A 392 -30.71 -0.55 -4.55
N GLY A 393 -31.59 -1.52 -4.31
CA GLY A 393 -31.50 -2.85 -4.92
C GLY A 393 -30.25 -3.62 -4.49
N THR A 394 -29.91 -4.65 -5.26
CA THR A 394 -28.83 -5.60 -4.98
C THR A 394 -27.51 -5.25 -5.68
N HIS A 395 -27.56 -4.54 -6.81
CA HIS A 395 -26.41 -4.27 -7.70
C HIS A 395 -25.52 -3.08 -7.28
N GLY A 396 -25.57 -2.65 -6.02
CA GLY A 396 -24.65 -1.61 -5.52
C GLY A 396 -24.98 -0.17 -5.93
N TYR A 397 -26.22 0.10 -6.35
CA TYR A 397 -26.71 1.48 -6.47
C TYR A 397 -26.99 2.06 -5.08
N PHE A 398 -26.77 3.35 -4.90
CA PHE A 398 -27.13 4.02 -3.64
C PHE A 398 -27.57 5.46 -3.86
N LYS A 399 -28.41 5.96 -2.97
CA LYS A 399 -28.71 7.40 -2.88
C LYS A 399 -27.69 8.06 -1.97
N ALA A 400 -27.13 9.16 -2.44
CA ALA A 400 -26.29 10.07 -1.66
C ALA A 400 -26.92 11.45 -1.57
N HIS A 401 -26.70 12.11 -0.43
CA HIS A 401 -27.08 13.49 -0.18
C HIS A 401 -25.84 14.37 -0.18
N PHE A 402 -25.90 15.51 -0.86
CA PHE A 402 -24.80 16.45 -1.00
C PHE A 402 -25.16 17.86 -0.51
N ASP A 403 -24.15 18.69 -0.29
CA ASP A 403 -24.31 20.09 0.13
C ASP A 403 -25.08 20.94 -0.90
N GLY A 404 -24.80 20.70 -2.18
CA GLY A 404 -25.36 21.43 -3.33
C GLY A 404 -25.88 20.52 -4.45
N GLN A 405 -26.33 21.15 -5.53
CA GLN A 405 -26.74 20.44 -6.74
C GLN A 405 -25.51 19.93 -7.50
N ILE A 406 -25.58 18.68 -7.95
CA ILE A 406 -24.51 17.99 -8.68
C ILE A 406 -24.85 17.90 -10.17
N SER A 407 -23.82 17.96 -11.01
CA SER A 407 -23.96 17.69 -12.45
C SER A 407 -23.92 16.17 -12.72
N GLN A 408 -24.67 15.70 -13.70
CA GLN A 408 -24.57 14.30 -14.14
C GLN A 408 -23.19 13.94 -14.72
N MET A 409 -22.41 14.94 -15.15
CA MET A 409 -21.05 14.78 -15.64
C MET A 409 -19.99 14.81 -14.52
N ASP A 410 -20.40 15.05 -13.27
CA ASP A 410 -19.47 15.04 -12.14
C ASP A 410 -19.08 13.60 -11.76
N THR A 411 -17.95 13.43 -11.09
CA THR A 411 -17.54 12.13 -10.54
C THR A 411 -17.59 12.19 -9.02
N VAL A 412 -18.31 11.24 -8.42
CA VAL A 412 -18.37 11.07 -6.98
C VAL A 412 -17.20 10.21 -6.54
N CYS A 413 -16.47 10.66 -5.53
CA CYS A 413 -15.24 10.05 -5.05
C CYS A 413 -15.33 9.74 -3.55
N MET A 414 -14.84 8.57 -3.15
CA MET A 414 -14.65 8.20 -1.75
C MET A 414 -13.16 7.98 -1.47
N SER A 415 -12.59 8.73 -0.52
CA SER A 415 -11.19 8.58 -0.11
C SER A 415 -11.05 7.60 1.04
N LEU A 416 -10.27 6.55 0.85
CA LEU A 416 -9.90 5.58 1.89
C LEU A 416 -8.39 5.61 2.11
N TYR A 417 -7.95 5.38 3.35
CA TYR A 417 -6.56 5.50 3.77
C TYR A 417 -6.07 4.26 4.49
N LYS A 418 -4.82 3.85 4.22
CA LYS A 418 -4.14 2.76 4.91
C LYS A 418 -2.70 3.14 5.21
N ARG A 419 -2.22 2.86 6.42
CA ARG A 419 -0.80 3.04 6.78
C ARG A 419 0.08 2.02 6.06
N ILE A 420 1.21 2.49 5.54
CA ILE A 420 2.22 1.66 4.87
C ILE A 420 3.55 1.79 5.61
N TYR A 421 4.26 0.67 5.67
CA TYR A 421 5.58 0.55 6.28
C TYR A 421 6.63 0.19 5.22
N PRO A 422 7.89 0.67 5.37
CA PRO A 422 9.00 0.31 4.50
C PRO A 422 9.38 -1.16 4.66
N LYS A 423 10.19 -1.67 3.72
CA LYS A 423 10.85 -2.98 3.85
C LYS A 423 12.23 -2.81 4.48
N TRP A 424 12.76 -3.86 5.08
CA TRP A 424 14.13 -3.86 5.62
C TRP A 424 15.17 -3.63 4.52
N CYS A 425 16.19 -2.83 4.81
CA CYS A 425 17.33 -2.67 3.93
C CYS A 425 18.28 -3.87 4.02
N GLU A 426 18.92 -4.17 2.90
CA GLU A 426 20.04 -5.09 2.81
C GLU A 426 21.33 -4.31 2.57
N PRO A 427 22.47 -4.70 3.16
CA PRO A 427 23.75 -4.10 2.80
C PRO A 427 24.03 -4.37 1.31
N SER A 428 24.43 -3.33 0.57
CA SER A 428 24.83 -3.50 -0.83
C SER A 428 26.11 -4.35 -0.85
N ARG A 429 26.03 -5.56 -1.40
CA ARG A 429 27.18 -6.43 -1.65
C ARG A 429 27.55 -6.26 -3.12
N GLU A 430 28.72 -5.70 -3.39
CA GLU A 430 29.29 -5.75 -4.75
C GLU A 430 29.45 -7.24 -5.13
N GLY A 431 28.70 -7.67 -6.16
CA GLY A 431 28.79 -9.04 -6.71
C GLY A 431 27.87 -10.11 -6.12
N ALA A 432 26.87 -9.79 -5.30
CA ALA A 432 25.90 -10.80 -4.82
C ALA A 432 24.50 -10.60 -5.42
N LEU A 433 24.32 -10.96 -6.68
CA LEU A 433 23.02 -11.30 -7.24
C LEU A 433 23.15 -12.47 -8.21
N LEU A 434 23.02 -13.70 -7.69
CA LEU A 434 22.37 -14.84 -8.34
C LEU A 434 22.05 -15.92 -7.27
N VAL A 435 21.18 -15.62 -6.30
CA VAL A 435 20.33 -16.66 -5.67
C VAL A 435 18.99 -16.02 -5.31
N GLY A 436 18.22 -15.73 -6.36
CA GLY A 436 16.77 -15.65 -6.27
C GLY A 436 16.21 -16.97 -6.78
N GLY A 437 16.10 -17.97 -5.90
CA GLY A 437 15.58 -19.29 -6.26
C GLY A 437 15.57 -20.23 -5.06
N THR A 438 14.35 -20.64 -4.68
CA THR A 438 14.01 -21.73 -3.74
C THR A 438 14.54 -21.62 -2.31
N THR A 439 13.66 -21.19 -1.40
CA THR A 439 13.60 -21.78 -0.06
C THR A 439 13.36 -23.29 -0.21
N SER A 440 14.39 -24.10 -0.14
CA SER A 440 14.28 -25.52 0.19
C SER A 440 14.59 -25.69 1.68
N GLU A 441 13.59 -26.19 2.41
CA GLU A 441 13.74 -26.80 3.73
C GLU A 441 14.74 -27.96 3.63
N ALA A 442 16.03 -27.70 3.87
CA ALA A 442 17.04 -28.74 3.97
C ALA A 442 18.31 -28.18 4.63
N ASP A 443 18.22 -27.72 5.88
CA ASP A 443 19.39 -27.51 6.75
C ASP A 443 18.98 -27.50 8.23
N ALA A 444 18.19 -28.51 8.59
CA ALA A 444 17.85 -28.85 9.96
C ALA A 444 17.77 -30.38 10.06
N ASP A 445 18.90 -31.06 9.88
CA ASP A 445 19.15 -32.42 10.39
C ASP A 445 20.55 -32.91 10.00
N VAL A 446 21.60 -32.37 10.63
CA VAL A 446 22.84 -33.12 10.91
C VAL A 446 23.53 -32.46 12.11
N MET A 447 23.17 -32.85 13.33
CA MET A 447 24.03 -32.82 14.53
C MET A 447 23.35 -33.58 15.67
N GLN A 448 23.24 -34.90 15.52
CA GLN A 448 23.23 -35.88 16.60
C GLN A 448 23.93 -37.14 16.09
N GLU A 449 25.22 -37.25 16.39
CA GLU A 449 25.91 -38.44 16.90
C GLU A 449 27.32 -38.07 17.36
#